data_AF-A0A2G7GC05-F1
#
_entry.id   AF-A0A2G7GC05-F1
#
_cell.length_a   1.000
_cell.length_b   1.000
_cell.length_c   1.000
_cell.angle_alpha   90.00
_cell.angle_beta   90.00
_cell.angle_gamma   90.00
#
_symmetry.space_group_name_H-M   'P 1'
#
loop_
_entity.id
_entity.type
_entity.pdbx_description
1 polymer ?
#
loop_
_entity_poly.entity_id
_entity_poly.type
_entity_poly.pdbx_seq_one_letter_code
_entity_poly.pdbx_strand_id
1 'polypeptide(L)'
;MFHSRIQSVASTAAVTSLFTATVAQAGNCSSSVIPHPSIPGGQILDLSAVPVSNYAYDESTLDFCNVTVTYTHPGKNDTIHATVWLPFSNWNHRLQGSGGGGFAMRSEDAVLAAAVAQNYTVLATDGGHDLNSQSSASWSLNASGNVNMALLEDFAYVALGDAATIGKQIATSFYGLAPRYSYWNGCSTGGRQGLMLAQRYPTAYDGIMAAAPAINWASFLVAEFWPQFVMNQLGVFPPTCVSDAITAAAIQACDDIDGVVDGVISAPDLCDFDPFTTVDTRINCSGVSVGISKKDAEVANRTWEGFRSSEGSFLWYGLDKGTPLSMGASSLASTVCSTPFNCTGSPFAISSDWIRRFVLQDPSFDLTTVDHKALDRIFSLSKERYNDIISTDNPDLSAFKQAGGKMITWHGLSDTLIFPKGTEQYYKRVEEKDPSVRDFYRFFEAPGVHHCSGGVGPVPVDPLSQVVDWVENGVVPETVDALAADGRRRNLCLYPLVSVYKGGDVKDAASYRCEEGY
;
A
#
# COMPACT_ATOMS: atom_id res chain seq x y z
N MET A 1 14.03 20.76 -79.85
CA MET A 1 14.68 19.45 -79.65
C MET A 1 14.03 18.79 -78.46
N PHE A 2 13.41 17.64 -78.67
CA PHE A 2 12.72 16.84 -77.65
C PHE A 2 13.71 16.35 -76.58
N HIS A 3 13.36 16.49 -75.30
CA HIS A 3 13.97 15.71 -74.21
C HIS A 3 12.82 15.09 -73.39
N SER A 4 12.63 13.79 -73.63
CA SER A 4 11.77 12.89 -72.88
C SER A 4 12.34 12.70 -71.47
N ARG A 5 11.54 12.96 -70.43
CA ARG A 5 11.81 12.48 -69.07
C ARG A 5 10.86 11.32 -68.78
N ILE A 6 11.44 10.12 -68.74
CA ILE A 6 10.80 8.90 -68.25
C ILE A 6 10.72 8.99 -66.72
N GLN A 7 9.52 8.97 -66.16
CA GLN A 7 9.31 8.76 -64.73
C GLN A 7 9.40 7.26 -64.43
N SER A 8 10.40 6.87 -63.65
CA SER A 8 10.52 5.54 -63.05
C SER A 8 9.68 5.50 -61.76
N VAL A 9 8.59 4.75 -61.76
CA VAL A 9 7.84 4.41 -60.54
C VAL A 9 8.60 3.29 -59.84
N ALA A 10 9.26 3.60 -58.72
CA ALA A 10 9.86 2.61 -57.84
C ALA A 10 8.79 2.12 -56.85
N SER A 11 8.30 0.90 -57.04
CA SER A 11 7.45 0.21 -56.07
C SER A 11 8.30 -0.22 -54.87
N THR A 12 8.14 0.46 -53.74
CA THR A 12 8.64 -0.02 -52.44
C THR A 12 7.77 -1.17 -51.97
N ALA A 13 8.28 -2.39 -52.08
CA ALA A 13 7.70 -3.55 -51.42
C ALA A 13 7.82 -3.39 -49.91
N ALA A 14 6.69 -3.24 -49.22
CA ALA A 14 6.63 -3.34 -47.78
C ALA A 14 6.95 -4.78 -47.38
N VAL A 15 8.10 -4.98 -46.73
CA VAL A 15 8.42 -6.24 -46.07
C VAL A 15 7.61 -6.30 -44.79
N THR A 16 6.47 -6.97 -44.84
CA THR A 16 5.71 -7.36 -43.65
C THR A 16 6.51 -8.47 -42.95
N SER A 17 7.35 -8.09 -41.99
CA SER A 17 7.96 -9.04 -41.06
C SER A 17 6.85 -9.65 -40.20
N LEU A 18 6.39 -10.83 -40.59
CA LEU A 18 5.58 -11.70 -39.74
C LEU A 18 6.46 -12.11 -38.54
N PHE A 19 6.30 -11.41 -37.42
CA PHE A 19 6.77 -11.92 -36.13
C PHE A 19 5.91 -13.14 -35.78
N THR A 20 6.42 -14.33 -36.08
CA THR A 20 5.91 -15.54 -35.43
C THR A 20 6.16 -15.38 -33.94
N ALA A 21 5.09 -15.25 -33.15
CA ALA A 21 5.18 -15.35 -31.70
C ALA A 21 5.77 -16.72 -31.36
N THR A 22 7.06 -16.75 -31.04
CA THR A 22 7.69 -17.94 -30.46
C THR A 22 7.05 -18.17 -29.11
N VAL A 23 6.23 -19.22 -29.01
CA VAL A 23 5.74 -19.70 -27.73
C VAL A 23 6.97 -19.99 -26.87
N ALA A 24 7.18 -19.22 -25.81
CA ALA A 24 8.27 -19.48 -24.87
C ALA A 24 8.05 -20.88 -24.30
N GLN A 25 8.96 -21.81 -24.62
CA GLN A 25 8.90 -23.14 -24.07
C GLN A 25 9.42 -23.08 -22.64
N ALA A 26 8.59 -23.44 -21.66
CA ALA A 26 9.02 -23.50 -20.27
C ALA A 26 10.21 -24.45 -20.12
N GLY A 27 11.22 -24.00 -19.38
CA GLY A 27 12.40 -24.77 -19.04
C GLY A 27 12.11 -25.90 -18.06
N ASN A 28 13.09 -26.77 -17.86
CA ASN A 28 12.98 -27.84 -16.87
C ASN A 28 13.08 -27.23 -15.45
N CYS A 29 12.08 -27.49 -14.60
CA CYS A 29 12.07 -27.01 -13.22
C CYS A 29 13.01 -27.84 -12.35
N SER A 30 14.31 -27.52 -12.39
CA SER A 30 15.33 -28.18 -11.58
C SER A 30 16.49 -27.24 -11.31
N SER A 31 16.99 -27.25 -10.07
CA SER A 31 18.17 -26.46 -9.68
C SER A 31 19.44 -26.87 -10.41
N SER A 32 19.48 -28.06 -11.01
CA SER A 32 20.62 -28.52 -11.81
C SER A 32 20.76 -27.81 -13.16
N VAL A 33 19.69 -27.17 -13.65
CA VAL A 33 19.67 -26.49 -14.95
C VAL A 33 19.43 -24.98 -14.84
N ILE A 34 18.92 -24.51 -13.71
CA ILE A 34 18.75 -23.08 -13.43
C ILE A 34 20.07 -22.56 -12.81
N PRO A 35 20.81 -21.70 -13.51
CA PRO A 35 22.05 -21.14 -12.98
C PRO A 35 21.75 -20.23 -11.79
N HIS A 36 22.70 -20.16 -10.85
CA HIS A 36 22.59 -19.23 -9.73
C HIS A 36 22.58 -17.79 -10.24
N PRO A 37 21.63 -16.95 -9.79
CA PRO A 37 21.62 -15.53 -10.15
C PRO A 37 22.80 -14.80 -9.50
N SER A 38 23.15 -13.64 -10.04
CA SER A 38 24.12 -12.73 -9.42
C SER A 38 23.40 -11.50 -8.88
N ILE A 39 23.74 -11.09 -7.66
CA ILE A 39 23.26 -9.86 -7.01
C ILE A 39 24.45 -9.01 -6.59
N PRO A 40 24.45 -7.68 -6.81
CA PRO A 40 25.55 -6.81 -6.40
C PRO A 40 25.79 -6.87 -4.89
N GLY A 41 26.98 -7.27 -4.47
CA GLY A 41 27.35 -7.32 -3.05
C GLY A 41 26.72 -8.45 -2.23
N GLY A 42 25.88 -9.30 -2.84
CA GLY A 42 25.31 -10.48 -2.19
C GLY A 42 25.99 -11.79 -2.61
N GLN A 43 25.76 -12.83 -1.82
CA GLN A 43 26.26 -14.19 -2.03
C GLN A 43 25.08 -15.17 -2.03
N ILE A 44 24.94 -15.94 -3.10
CA ILE A 44 23.95 -17.03 -3.17
C ILE A 44 24.43 -18.18 -2.27
N LEU A 45 23.56 -18.60 -1.37
CA LEU A 45 23.77 -19.71 -0.44
C LEU A 45 23.17 -21.00 -0.96
N ASP A 46 21.95 -20.92 -1.49
CA ASP A 46 21.22 -22.07 -2.03
C ASP A 46 20.25 -21.65 -3.15
N LEU A 47 19.92 -22.62 -4.02
CA LEU A 47 18.87 -22.49 -5.02
C LEU A 47 18.10 -23.80 -5.10
N SER A 48 16.80 -23.73 -4.82
CA SER A 48 15.86 -24.82 -5.02
C SER A 48 14.90 -24.50 -6.16
N ALA A 49 14.50 -25.52 -6.91
CA ALA A 49 13.47 -25.42 -7.94
C ALA A 49 12.60 -26.67 -7.89
N VAL A 50 11.31 -26.49 -7.62
CA VAL A 50 10.36 -27.57 -7.38
C VAL A 50 9.15 -27.41 -8.29
N PRO A 51 8.82 -28.41 -9.14
CA PRO A 51 7.58 -28.37 -9.89
C PRO A 51 6.39 -28.50 -8.94
N VAL A 52 5.45 -27.58 -9.05
CA VAL A 52 4.17 -27.60 -8.34
C VAL A 52 3.08 -27.89 -9.36
N SER A 53 2.26 -28.91 -9.07
CA SER A 53 1.15 -29.32 -9.93
C SER A 53 -0.15 -29.39 -9.15
N ASN A 54 -1.26 -29.09 -9.82
CA ASN A 54 -2.60 -29.08 -9.25
C ASN A 54 -2.75 -28.17 -8.02
N TYR A 55 -2.06 -27.01 -8.00
CA TYR A 55 -2.24 -26.04 -6.92
C TYR A 55 -3.65 -25.46 -6.99
N ALA A 56 -4.48 -25.70 -5.98
CA ALA A 56 -5.87 -25.25 -5.99
C ALA A 56 -5.97 -23.72 -5.85
N TYR A 57 -6.68 -23.07 -6.76
CA TYR A 57 -6.95 -21.64 -6.74
C TYR A 57 -8.24 -21.31 -7.48
N ASP A 58 -9.19 -20.66 -6.80
CA ASP A 58 -10.46 -20.14 -7.37
C ASP A 58 -11.17 -21.10 -8.35
N GLU A 59 -11.61 -22.25 -7.83
CA GLU A 59 -12.26 -23.35 -8.58
C GLU A 59 -11.42 -23.96 -9.74
N SER A 60 -10.16 -23.56 -9.87
CA SER A 60 -9.21 -24.04 -10.89
C SER A 60 -7.93 -24.60 -10.25
N THR A 61 -7.01 -25.07 -11.10
CA THR A 61 -5.70 -25.57 -10.69
C THR A 61 -4.58 -24.92 -11.48
N LEU A 62 -3.47 -24.62 -10.79
CA LEU A 62 -2.29 -24.00 -11.38
C LEU A 62 -1.10 -24.97 -11.37
N ASP A 63 -0.34 -24.95 -12.46
CA ASP A 63 0.91 -25.70 -12.60
C ASP A 63 2.06 -24.71 -12.88
N PHE A 64 3.07 -24.71 -12.01
CA PHE A 64 4.19 -23.77 -12.09
C PHE A 64 5.48 -24.34 -11.47
N CYS A 65 6.62 -23.76 -11.84
CA CYS A 65 7.88 -23.99 -11.16
C CYS A 65 8.02 -23.03 -9.98
N ASN A 66 8.21 -23.54 -8.77
CA ASN A 66 8.55 -22.74 -7.59
C ASN A 66 10.07 -22.75 -7.40
N VAL A 67 10.71 -21.61 -7.62
CA VAL A 67 12.14 -21.41 -7.39
C VAL A 67 12.32 -20.58 -6.14
N THR A 68 13.12 -21.06 -5.18
CA THR A 68 13.57 -20.26 -4.03
C THR A 68 15.07 -20.09 -4.09
N VAL A 69 15.52 -18.84 -4.06
CA VAL A 69 16.93 -18.45 -3.98
C VAL A 69 17.20 -17.94 -2.56
N THR A 70 18.10 -18.60 -1.84
CA THR A 70 18.56 -18.18 -0.52
C THR A 70 19.90 -17.46 -0.67
N TYR A 71 20.02 -16.26 -0.10
CA TYR A 71 21.23 -15.45 -0.21
C TYR A 71 21.50 -14.64 1.07
N THR A 72 22.70 -14.06 1.15
CA THR A 72 23.14 -13.18 2.25
C THR A 72 24.00 -12.05 1.69
N HIS A 73 24.11 -10.95 2.43
CA HIS A 73 25.15 -9.95 2.24
C HIS A 73 26.32 -10.22 3.19
N PRO A 74 27.52 -10.56 2.69
CA PRO A 74 28.67 -10.87 3.54
C PRO A 74 28.94 -9.80 4.59
N GLY A 75 28.95 -10.21 5.86
CA GLY A 75 29.16 -9.31 7.02
C GLY A 75 27.90 -8.66 7.59
N LYS A 76 26.72 -8.84 6.96
CA LYS A 76 25.43 -8.35 7.48
C LYS A 76 24.69 -9.36 8.36
N ASN A 77 25.05 -10.65 8.26
CA ASN A 77 24.44 -11.75 9.04
C ASN A 77 22.91 -11.83 8.85
N ASP A 78 22.49 -11.60 7.61
CA ASP A 78 21.14 -11.79 7.10
C ASP A 78 21.02 -13.17 6.40
N THR A 79 19.80 -13.64 6.19
CA THR A 79 19.54 -14.80 5.32
C THR A 79 18.19 -14.56 4.67
N ILE A 80 18.22 -14.25 3.38
CA ILE A 80 17.07 -13.74 2.64
C ILE A 80 16.63 -14.77 1.61
N HIS A 81 15.32 -14.90 1.46
CA HIS A 81 14.69 -15.75 0.45
C HIS A 81 13.99 -14.89 -0.59
N ALA A 82 14.32 -15.12 -1.85
CA ALA A 82 13.55 -14.66 -2.99
C ALA A 82 12.83 -15.86 -3.62
N THR A 83 11.50 -15.81 -3.65
CA THR A 83 10.63 -16.84 -4.23
C THR A 83 10.13 -16.37 -5.58
N VAL A 84 10.24 -17.22 -6.60
CA VAL A 84 9.80 -16.97 -7.97
C VAL A 84 8.91 -18.11 -8.42
N TRP A 85 7.65 -17.83 -8.76
CA TRP A 85 6.73 -18.81 -9.35
C TRP A 85 6.59 -18.55 -10.84
N LEU A 86 6.92 -19.56 -11.65
CA LEU A 86 6.99 -19.48 -13.10
C LEU A 86 5.96 -20.44 -13.73
N PRO A 87 4.86 -19.94 -14.32
CA PRO A 87 3.88 -20.80 -15.01
C PRO A 87 4.54 -21.69 -16.06
N PHE A 88 4.18 -22.99 -16.11
CA PHE A 88 4.72 -23.91 -17.12
C PHE A 88 4.17 -23.66 -18.53
N SER A 89 3.02 -23.01 -18.64
CA SER A 89 2.38 -22.70 -19.91
C SER A 89 1.77 -21.30 -19.86
N ASN A 90 1.50 -20.75 -21.04
CA ASN A 90 0.79 -19.47 -21.22
C ASN A 90 1.43 -18.25 -20.58
N TRP A 91 2.70 -18.30 -20.16
CA TRP A 91 3.41 -17.15 -19.61
C TRP A 91 3.26 -15.95 -20.55
N ASN A 92 2.72 -14.86 -20.00
CA ASN A 92 2.37 -13.65 -20.76
C ASN A 92 3.57 -12.73 -21.03
N HIS A 93 4.80 -13.22 -20.85
CA HIS A 93 6.06 -12.47 -20.92
C HIS A 93 6.23 -11.37 -19.86
N ARG A 94 5.39 -11.34 -18.82
CA ARG A 94 5.45 -10.35 -17.75
C ARG A 94 5.99 -10.96 -16.45
N LEU A 95 6.72 -10.14 -15.71
CA LEU A 95 7.10 -10.41 -14.33
C LEU A 95 6.28 -9.49 -13.41
N GLN A 96 5.76 -10.01 -12.30
CA GLN A 96 5.09 -9.24 -11.25
C GLN A 96 5.81 -9.42 -9.92
N GLY A 97 6.29 -8.34 -9.31
CA GLY A 97 6.67 -8.30 -7.91
C GLY A 97 5.46 -8.13 -7.01
N SER A 98 5.40 -8.89 -5.92
CA SER A 98 4.34 -8.80 -4.90
C SER A 98 4.90 -8.26 -3.60
N GLY A 99 4.27 -7.20 -3.07
CA GLY A 99 4.61 -6.63 -1.78
C GLY A 99 4.02 -7.40 -0.58
N GLY A 100 4.38 -6.94 0.62
CA GLY A 100 3.89 -7.46 1.90
C GLY A 100 2.96 -6.53 2.66
N GLY A 101 2.80 -6.78 3.96
CA GLY A 101 1.91 -6.05 4.85
C GLY A 101 2.45 -6.02 6.28
N GLY A 102 2.32 -4.87 6.94
CA GLY A 102 2.95 -4.64 8.24
C GLY A 102 4.45 -4.90 8.21
N PHE A 103 4.97 -5.71 9.15
CA PHE A 103 6.38 -6.11 9.18
C PHE A 103 6.73 -7.31 8.26
N ALA A 104 5.75 -7.92 7.58
CA ALA A 104 6.01 -8.98 6.61
C ALA A 104 6.33 -8.36 5.24
N MET A 105 7.42 -8.81 4.60
CA MET A 105 7.85 -8.24 3.31
C MET A 105 7.17 -8.80 2.07
N ARG A 106 6.42 -9.89 2.22
CA ARG A 106 5.65 -10.52 1.15
C ARG A 106 4.25 -10.90 1.60
N SER A 107 3.38 -11.07 0.62
CA SER A 107 2.03 -11.59 0.80
C SER A 107 2.02 -13.12 0.94
N GLU A 108 0.88 -13.61 1.43
CA GLU A 108 0.50 -15.03 1.44
C GLU A 108 0.49 -15.62 0.03
N ASP A 109 0.69 -16.93 -0.05
CA ASP A 109 0.78 -17.69 -1.31
C ASP A 109 -0.46 -17.55 -2.22
N ALA A 110 -1.64 -17.29 -1.65
CA ALA A 110 -2.86 -17.05 -2.44
C ALA A 110 -2.76 -15.81 -3.35
N VAL A 111 -2.01 -14.77 -2.93
CA VAL A 111 -1.79 -13.56 -3.75
C VAL A 111 -0.84 -13.87 -4.91
N LEU A 112 0.18 -14.70 -4.66
CA LEU A 112 1.08 -15.16 -5.71
C LEU A 112 0.36 -16.07 -6.71
N ALA A 113 -0.51 -16.95 -6.22
CA ALA A 113 -1.35 -17.80 -7.05
C ALA A 113 -2.25 -16.97 -7.98
N ALA A 114 -2.81 -15.86 -7.50
CA ALA A 114 -3.60 -14.93 -8.33
C ALA A 114 -2.80 -14.38 -9.52
N ALA A 115 -1.54 -14.02 -9.31
CA ALA A 115 -0.66 -13.54 -10.38
C ALA A 115 -0.31 -14.66 -11.38
N VAL A 116 -0.04 -15.87 -10.89
CA VAL A 116 0.19 -17.06 -11.74
C VAL A 116 -1.06 -17.39 -12.56
N ALA A 117 -2.27 -17.29 -11.98
CA ALA A 117 -3.53 -17.51 -12.70
C ALA A 117 -3.74 -16.50 -13.85
N GLN A 118 -3.19 -15.29 -13.71
CA GLN A 118 -3.13 -14.28 -14.76
C GLN A 118 -1.91 -14.44 -15.70
N ASN A 119 -1.21 -15.56 -15.59
CA ASN A 119 -0.03 -15.96 -16.35
C ASN A 119 1.23 -15.10 -16.16
N TYR A 120 1.33 -14.37 -15.06
CA TYR A 120 2.58 -13.70 -14.69
C TYR A 120 3.57 -14.72 -14.14
N THR A 121 4.86 -14.47 -14.40
CA THR A 121 5.88 -14.91 -13.44
C THR A 121 5.78 -14.00 -12.22
N VAL A 122 5.57 -14.55 -11.03
CA VAL A 122 5.48 -13.74 -9.81
C VAL A 122 6.71 -13.92 -8.93
N LEU A 123 7.15 -12.82 -8.32
CA LEU A 123 8.31 -12.73 -7.44
C LEU A 123 7.88 -12.12 -6.09
N ALA A 124 8.39 -12.68 -5.01
CA ALA A 124 8.26 -12.12 -3.67
C ALA A 124 9.54 -12.38 -2.85
N THR A 125 9.81 -11.55 -1.84
CA THR A 125 10.93 -11.74 -0.92
C THR A 125 10.49 -11.60 0.52
N ASP A 126 11.08 -12.38 1.42
CA ASP A 126 10.92 -12.22 2.86
C ASP A 126 11.89 -11.15 3.45
N GLY A 127 12.91 -10.74 2.68
CA GLY A 127 14.01 -9.88 3.14
C GLY A 127 14.71 -10.35 4.41
N GLY A 128 14.68 -11.65 4.71
CA GLY A 128 15.22 -12.20 5.96
C GLY A 128 14.33 -12.03 7.18
N HIS A 129 13.05 -11.74 6.98
CA HIS A 129 12.03 -11.60 8.02
C HIS A 129 11.09 -12.81 8.03
N ASP A 130 10.47 -13.07 9.19
CA ASP A 130 9.33 -13.98 9.22
C ASP A 130 8.07 -13.31 8.63
N LEU A 131 7.00 -14.09 8.45
CA LEU A 131 5.73 -13.60 7.91
C LEU A 131 4.82 -12.97 8.98
N ASN A 132 5.32 -12.72 10.20
CA ASN A 132 4.52 -12.11 11.24
C ASN A 132 4.38 -10.61 10.99
N SER A 133 3.29 -10.24 10.29
CA SER A 133 3.00 -8.85 9.94
C SER A 133 2.83 -7.90 11.13
N GLN A 134 2.53 -8.42 12.33
CA GLN A 134 2.18 -7.61 13.50
C GLN A 134 3.32 -7.41 14.50
N SER A 135 4.48 -8.05 14.29
CA SER A 135 5.57 -8.02 15.26
C SER A 135 6.92 -8.13 14.58
N SER A 136 7.83 -7.22 14.92
CA SER A 136 9.23 -7.25 14.47
C SER A 136 10.14 -8.05 15.41
N ALA A 137 9.57 -8.78 16.38
CA ALA A 137 10.28 -9.28 17.54
C ALA A 137 11.48 -10.19 17.25
N SER A 138 11.40 -10.97 16.17
CA SER A 138 12.40 -11.93 15.74
C SER A 138 13.64 -11.28 15.14
N TRP A 139 13.56 -10.01 14.71
CA TRP A 139 14.59 -9.40 13.88
C TRP A 139 14.95 -7.96 14.26
N SER A 140 14.09 -7.23 14.96
CA SER A 140 14.24 -5.80 15.22
C SER A 140 15.50 -5.43 16.02
N LEU A 141 15.86 -6.27 16.99
CA LEU A 141 16.95 -6.04 17.93
C LEU A 141 17.95 -7.21 17.86
N ASN A 142 19.24 -6.90 17.89
CA ASN A 142 20.29 -7.88 18.01
C ASN A 142 20.48 -8.34 19.47
N ALA A 143 21.37 -9.32 19.70
CA ALA A 143 21.63 -9.88 21.02
C ALA A 143 22.13 -8.86 22.06
N SER A 144 22.61 -7.68 21.64
CA SER A 144 23.02 -6.58 22.52
C SER A 144 21.88 -5.59 22.81
N GLY A 145 20.66 -5.85 22.34
CA GLY A 145 19.51 -4.96 22.50
C GLY A 145 19.53 -3.73 21.57
N ASN A 146 20.46 -3.67 20.62
CA ASN A 146 20.52 -2.59 19.63
C ASN A 146 19.72 -2.96 18.38
N VAL A 147 19.23 -1.95 17.64
CA VAL A 147 18.52 -2.23 16.38
C VAL A 147 19.40 -3.03 15.43
N ASN A 148 18.84 -4.09 14.85
CA ASN A 148 19.50 -4.82 13.79
C ASN A 148 19.39 -4.04 12.48
N MET A 149 20.40 -3.20 12.23
CA MET A 149 20.41 -2.32 11.07
C MET A 149 20.41 -3.07 9.74
N ALA A 150 21.02 -4.26 9.66
CA ALA A 150 21.02 -5.04 8.43
C ALA A 150 19.59 -5.44 8.03
N LEU A 151 18.86 -6.10 8.94
CA LEU A 151 17.48 -6.50 8.67
C LEU A 151 16.54 -5.31 8.50
N LEU A 152 16.77 -4.20 9.21
CA LEU A 152 16.02 -2.97 8.95
C LEU A 152 16.28 -2.39 7.54
N GLU A 153 17.53 -2.41 7.05
CA GLU A 153 17.87 -2.01 5.68
C GLU A 153 17.28 -2.97 4.64
N ASP A 154 17.26 -4.27 4.92
CA ASP A 154 16.62 -5.30 4.09
C ASP A 154 15.11 -5.06 3.99
N PHE A 155 14.46 -4.83 5.14
CA PHE A 155 13.04 -4.44 5.22
C PHE A 155 12.75 -3.15 4.44
N ALA A 156 13.64 -2.17 4.59
CA ALA A 156 13.44 -0.86 4.03
C ALA A 156 13.61 -0.85 2.51
N TYR A 157 14.71 -1.40 1.99
CA TYR A 157 15.06 -1.20 0.59
C TYR A 157 16.02 -2.23 -0.02
N VAL A 158 16.90 -2.92 0.70
CA VAL A 158 17.95 -3.75 0.06
C VAL A 158 17.33 -4.94 -0.67
N ALA A 159 16.56 -5.75 0.06
CA ALA A 159 15.97 -6.97 -0.48
C ALA A 159 15.01 -6.72 -1.66
N LEU A 160 14.41 -5.52 -1.75
CA LEU A 160 13.52 -5.16 -2.85
C LEU A 160 14.25 -5.12 -4.20
N GLY A 161 15.44 -4.50 -4.25
CA GLY A 161 16.25 -4.42 -5.46
C GLY A 161 16.87 -5.76 -5.85
N ASP A 162 17.32 -6.53 -4.86
CA ASP A 162 17.86 -7.88 -5.05
C ASP A 162 16.81 -8.81 -5.64
N ALA A 163 15.62 -8.83 -5.05
CA ALA A 163 14.52 -9.67 -5.52
C ALA A 163 14.21 -9.39 -6.99
N ALA A 164 14.09 -8.12 -7.39
CA ALA A 164 13.83 -7.75 -8.79
C ALA A 164 14.94 -8.27 -9.73
N THR A 165 16.19 -8.17 -9.30
CA THR A 165 17.37 -8.64 -10.03
C THR A 165 17.39 -10.17 -10.16
N ILE A 166 17.07 -10.88 -9.09
CA ILE A 166 16.96 -12.34 -9.05
C ILE A 166 15.82 -12.81 -9.96
N GLY A 167 14.61 -12.26 -9.78
CA GLY A 167 13.42 -12.67 -10.53
C GLY A 167 13.62 -12.53 -12.05
N LYS A 168 14.21 -11.42 -12.50
CA LYS A 168 14.51 -11.22 -13.94
C LYS A 168 15.51 -12.26 -14.47
N GLN A 169 16.55 -12.59 -13.71
CA GLN A 169 17.54 -13.61 -14.12
C GLN A 169 16.95 -15.02 -14.15
N ILE A 170 16.18 -15.41 -13.12
CA ILE A 170 15.52 -16.70 -13.05
C ILE A 170 14.52 -16.86 -14.20
N ALA A 171 13.66 -15.86 -14.43
CA ALA A 171 12.71 -15.88 -15.55
C ALA A 171 13.42 -15.98 -16.90
N THR A 172 14.49 -15.20 -17.11
CA THR A 172 15.29 -15.24 -18.34
C THR A 172 15.87 -16.63 -18.59
N SER A 173 16.46 -17.25 -17.57
CA SER A 173 17.03 -18.58 -17.71
C SER A 173 15.98 -19.66 -17.91
N PHE A 174 14.83 -19.55 -17.24
CA PHE A 174 13.79 -20.57 -17.30
C PHE A 174 13.07 -20.58 -18.64
N TYR A 175 12.73 -19.42 -19.21
CA TYR A 175 12.01 -19.32 -20.48
C TYR A 175 12.93 -19.15 -21.70
N GLY A 176 14.24 -18.95 -21.49
CA GLY A 176 15.19 -18.61 -22.55
C GLY A 176 15.01 -17.20 -23.13
N LEU A 177 14.11 -16.39 -22.54
CA LEU A 177 13.80 -15.02 -22.94
C LEU A 177 13.55 -14.18 -21.69
N ALA A 178 14.11 -12.97 -21.66
CA ALA A 178 13.85 -12.03 -20.57
C ALA A 178 12.36 -11.61 -20.54
N PRO A 179 11.80 -11.30 -19.35
CA PRO A 179 10.50 -10.64 -19.26
C PRO A 179 10.48 -9.39 -20.14
N ARG A 180 9.44 -9.24 -20.95
CA ARG A 180 9.24 -8.08 -21.81
C ARG A 180 8.91 -6.84 -20.99
N TYR A 181 8.11 -7.03 -19.94
CA TYR A 181 7.73 -6.00 -18.99
C TYR A 181 7.75 -6.55 -17.56
N SER A 182 7.93 -5.66 -16.60
CA SER A 182 7.99 -5.94 -15.18
C SER A 182 7.10 -4.99 -14.40
N TYR A 183 6.27 -5.52 -13.52
CA TYR A 183 5.28 -4.77 -12.75
C TYR A 183 5.44 -4.99 -11.24
N TRP A 184 5.12 -4.00 -10.44
CA TRP A 184 4.95 -4.13 -8.99
C TRP A 184 3.48 -3.99 -8.60
N ASN A 185 3.02 -4.83 -7.68
CA ASN A 185 1.67 -4.79 -7.15
C ASN A 185 1.70 -4.93 -5.62
N GLY A 186 1.24 -3.92 -4.90
CA GLY A 186 1.20 -3.97 -3.44
C GLY A 186 0.34 -2.88 -2.80
N CYS A 187 -0.15 -3.17 -1.60
CA CYS A 187 -0.86 -2.24 -0.74
C CYS A 187 -0.19 -2.14 0.63
N SER A 188 -0.38 -1.05 1.38
CA SER A 188 0.17 -0.89 2.74
C SER A 188 1.70 -0.86 2.72
N THR A 189 2.37 -1.76 3.45
CA THR A 189 3.82 -2.02 3.30
C THR A 189 4.20 -2.31 1.86
N GLY A 190 3.38 -3.06 1.11
CA GLY A 190 3.56 -3.28 -0.33
C GLY A 190 3.47 -2.00 -1.16
N GLY A 191 2.62 -1.05 -0.77
CA GLY A 191 2.54 0.28 -1.39
C GLY A 191 3.79 1.11 -1.11
N ARG A 192 4.29 1.08 0.14
CA ARG A 192 5.58 1.69 0.51
C ARG A 192 6.73 1.08 -0.30
N GLN A 193 6.81 -0.25 -0.36
CA GLN A 193 7.83 -0.96 -1.13
C GLN A 193 7.80 -0.55 -2.61
N GLY A 194 6.61 -0.38 -3.20
CA GLY A 194 6.45 0.15 -4.56
C GLY A 194 7.04 1.55 -4.74
N LEU A 195 6.74 2.47 -3.83
CA LEU A 195 7.33 3.82 -3.85
C LEU A 195 8.85 3.79 -3.59
N MET A 196 9.36 2.92 -2.73
CA MET A 196 10.80 2.74 -2.52
C MET A 196 11.51 2.24 -3.79
N LEU A 197 10.89 1.30 -4.50
CA LEU A 197 11.39 0.83 -5.80
C LEU A 197 11.48 1.99 -6.81
N ALA A 198 10.45 2.84 -6.90
CA ALA A 198 10.51 4.03 -7.75
C ALA A 198 11.64 5.00 -7.32
N GLN A 199 11.80 5.25 -6.02
CA GLN A 199 12.78 6.20 -5.50
C GLN A 199 14.23 5.72 -5.64
N ARG A 200 14.50 4.42 -5.42
CA ARG A 200 15.87 3.89 -5.27
C ARG A 200 16.29 2.89 -6.35
N TYR A 201 15.35 2.19 -6.97
CA TYR A 201 15.60 1.19 -8.02
C TYR A 201 14.74 1.47 -9.26
N PRO A 202 14.93 2.63 -9.92
CA PRO A 202 14.01 3.16 -10.93
C PRO A 202 13.83 2.26 -12.17
N THR A 203 14.69 1.26 -12.36
CA THR A 203 14.66 0.29 -13.47
C THR A 203 14.22 -1.12 -13.04
N ALA A 204 13.86 -1.30 -11.76
CA ALA A 204 13.40 -2.58 -11.24
C ALA A 204 12.07 -3.01 -11.88
N TYR A 205 11.17 -2.05 -12.12
CA TYR A 205 9.85 -2.30 -12.70
C TYR A 205 9.47 -1.18 -13.68
N ASP A 206 8.84 -1.55 -14.79
CA ASP A 206 8.31 -0.63 -15.81
C ASP A 206 6.99 0.00 -15.35
N GLY A 207 6.20 -0.72 -14.56
CA GLY A 207 4.93 -0.27 -14.00
C GLY A 207 4.80 -0.57 -12.50
N ILE A 208 4.20 0.34 -11.72
CA ILE A 208 4.00 0.18 -10.28
C ILE A 208 2.55 0.51 -9.92
N MET A 209 1.85 -0.44 -9.28
CA MET A 209 0.60 -0.21 -8.55
C MET A 209 0.93 -0.20 -7.06
N ALA A 210 0.81 0.96 -6.41
CA ALA A 210 1.14 1.18 -5.01
C ALA A 210 -0.07 1.75 -4.26
N ALA A 211 -0.84 0.90 -3.58
CA ALA A 211 -2.05 1.29 -2.86
C ALA A 211 -1.79 1.58 -1.37
N ALA A 212 -2.54 2.52 -0.79
CA ALA A 212 -2.48 2.96 0.61
C ALA A 212 -1.06 2.90 1.20
N PRO A 213 -0.09 3.60 0.61
CA PRO A 213 1.32 3.31 0.85
C PRO A 213 1.75 3.75 2.26
N ALA A 214 2.41 2.85 2.98
CA ALA A 214 3.01 3.10 4.30
C ALA A 214 4.29 3.97 4.25
N ILE A 215 4.21 5.12 3.60
CA ILE A 215 5.28 6.13 3.53
C ILE A 215 5.22 7.10 4.71
N ASN A 216 6.32 7.85 4.92
CA ASN A 216 6.58 8.62 6.12
C ASN A 216 6.65 7.76 7.40
N TRP A 217 7.07 6.50 7.27
CA TRP A 217 7.06 5.45 8.32
C TRP A 217 7.53 5.93 9.70
N ALA A 218 8.66 6.63 9.75
CA ALA A 218 9.22 7.11 11.01
C ALA A 218 8.33 8.13 11.73
N SER A 219 7.44 8.83 11.00
CA SER A 219 6.48 9.78 11.56
C SER A 219 5.13 9.11 11.87
N PHE A 220 4.53 8.44 10.88
CA PHE A 220 3.15 7.98 11.01
C PHE A 220 3.00 6.83 12.00
N LEU A 221 3.98 5.91 12.14
CA LEU A 221 3.87 4.81 13.12
C LEU A 221 3.84 5.32 14.57
N VAL A 222 4.46 6.45 14.89
CA VAL A 222 4.30 7.05 16.21
C VAL A 222 2.95 7.74 16.33
N ALA A 223 2.49 8.39 15.26
CA ALA A 223 1.18 9.03 15.22
C ALA A 223 0.00 8.04 15.30
N GLU A 224 0.17 6.81 14.82
CA GLU A 224 -0.82 5.74 14.99
C GLU A 224 -1.14 5.43 16.46
N PHE A 225 -0.20 5.66 17.38
CA PHE A 225 -0.42 5.50 18.82
C PHE A 225 -1.25 6.64 19.44
N TRP A 226 -1.42 7.76 18.72
CA TRP A 226 -2.06 8.96 19.26
C TRP A 226 -3.45 8.72 19.86
N PRO A 227 -4.39 8.00 19.21
CA PRO A 227 -5.71 7.75 19.80
C PRO A 227 -5.64 7.01 21.14
N GLN A 228 -4.70 6.06 21.27
CA GLN A 228 -4.48 5.29 22.50
C GLN A 228 -3.87 6.15 23.59
N PHE A 229 -2.91 7.01 23.22
CA PHE A 229 -2.38 8.02 24.13
C PHE A 229 -3.48 8.96 24.65
N VAL A 230 -4.37 9.45 23.78
CA VAL A 230 -5.49 10.31 24.16
C VAL A 230 -6.41 9.60 25.16
N MET A 231 -6.80 8.36 24.89
CA MET A 231 -7.63 7.56 25.81
C MET A 231 -6.96 7.38 27.18
N ASN A 232 -5.66 7.06 27.20
CA ASN A 232 -4.88 6.91 28.44
C ASN A 232 -4.83 8.21 29.26
N GLN A 233 -4.61 9.36 28.60
CA GLN A 233 -4.57 10.66 29.28
C GLN A 233 -5.94 11.08 29.83
N LEU A 234 -7.02 10.77 29.11
CA LEU A 234 -8.39 11.10 29.54
C LEU A 234 -8.94 10.10 30.56
N GLY A 235 -8.36 8.90 30.65
CA GLY A 235 -8.85 7.79 31.46
C GLY A 235 -10.23 7.30 31.00
N VAL A 236 -10.51 7.38 29.69
CA VAL A 236 -11.76 6.90 29.08
C VAL A 236 -11.44 6.02 27.88
N PHE A 237 -12.20 4.94 27.72
CA PHE A 237 -12.06 3.99 26.62
C PHE A 237 -13.47 3.73 26.06
N PRO A 238 -13.90 4.50 25.03
CA PRO A 238 -15.26 4.41 24.54
C PRO A 238 -15.54 3.00 24.01
N PRO A 239 -16.64 2.33 24.42
CA PRO A 239 -17.01 1.04 23.84
C PRO A 239 -17.31 1.19 22.35
N THR A 240 -17.17 0.11 21.58
CA THR A 240 -17.30 0.12 20.11
C THR A 240 -18.61 0.79 19.65
N CYS A 241 -19.74 0.45 20.27
CA CYS A 241 -21.05 1.06 20.01
C CYS A 241 -21.08 2.59 20.12
N VAL A 242 -20.31 3.19 21.04
CA VAL A 242 -20.24 4.65 21.21
C VAL A 242 -19.40 5.26 20.11
N SER A 243 -18.23 4.69 19.81
CA SER A 243 -17.37 5.12 18.71
C SER A 243 -18.08 5.01 17.35
N ASP A 244 -18.82 3.92 17.13
CA ASP A 244 -19.61 3.69 15.93
C ASP A 244 -20.74 4.71 15.80
N ALA A 245 -21.42 5.04 16.90
CA ALA A 245 -22.48 6.04 16.90
C ALA A 245 -21.96 7.45 16.59
N ILE A 246 -20.78 7.82 17.11
CA ILE A 246 -20.15 9.12 16.81
C ILE A 246 -19.74 9.17 15.32
N THR A 247 -19.14 8.11 14.80
CA THR A 247 -18.75 8.02 13.38
C THR A 247 -19.97 8.06 12.47
N ALA A 248 -21.04 7.33 12.81
CA ALA A 248 -22.29 7.35 12.06
C ALA A 248 -22.95 8.73 12.05
N ALA A 249 -22.89 9.48 13.15
CA ALA A 249 -23.37 10.85 13.21
C ALA A 249 -22.55 11.79 12.29
N ALA A 250 -21.23 11.59 12.20
CA ALA A 250 -20.38 12.34 11.29
C ALA A 250 -20.72 12.05 9.82
N ILE A 251 -20.89 10.77 9.46
CA ILE A 251 -21.33 10.36 8.11
C ILE A 251 -22.70 11.00 7.82
N GLN A 252 -23.67 10.84 8.70
CA GLN A 252 -25.01 11.39 8.50
C GLN A 252 -25.02 12.92 8.29
N ALA A 253 -24.12 13.64 8.97
CA ALA A 253 -24.03 15.10 8.84
C ALA A 253 -23.32 15.55 7.55
N CYS A 254 -22.50 14.70 6.94
CA CYS A 254 -21.58 15.09 5.87
C CYS A 254 -21.75 14.30 4.55
N ASP A 255 -22.61 13.30 4.52
CA ASP A 255 -22.89 12.47 3.33
C ASP A 255 -23.33 13.34 2.15
N ASP A 256 -24.31 14.24 2.36
CA ASP A 256 -24.92 15.03 1.28
C ASP A 256 -24.05 16.17 0.71
N ILE A 257 -22.84 16.38 1.25
CA ILE A 257 -21.94 17.48 0.85
C ILE A 257 -21.53 17.35 -0.63
N ASP A 258 -21.44 16.14 -1.15
CA ASP A 258 -21.15 15.87 -2.56
C ASP A 258 -22.40 15.83 -3.46
N GLY A 259 -23.58 16.10 -2.89
CA GLY A 259 -24.88 16.05 -3.56
C GLY A 259 -25.49 14.64 -3.66
N VAL A 260 -24.91 13.63 -3.03
CA VAL A 260 -25.38 12.24 -2.99
C VAL A 260 -25.50 11.77 -1.54
N VAL A 261 -26.52 10.96 -1.25
CA VAL A 261 -26.68 10.33 0.08
C VAL A 261 -26.49 8.83 -0.11
N ASP A 262 -25.28 8.35 0.12
CA ASP A 262 -24.91 6.93 -0.07
C ASP A 262 -24.04 6.36 1.05
N GLY A 263 -23.95 7.07 2.17
CA GLY A 263 -23.18 6.71 3.35
C GLY A 263 -21.68 6.98 3.21
N VAL A 264 -21.26 7.77 2.23
CA VAL A 264 -19.86 8.06 1.92
C VAL A 264 -19.60 9.56 2.07
N ILE A 265 -18.62 9.93 2.90
CA ILE A 265 -18.10 11.29 2.88
C ILE A 265 -17.08 11.40 1.74
N SER A 266 -17.53 11.83 0.56
CA SER A 266 -16.63 11.98 -0.60
C SER A 266 -15.76 13.24 -0.55
N ALA A 267 -16.15 14.22 0.28
CA ALA A 267 -15.40 15.45 0.52
C ALA A 267 -14.96 15.60 1.99
N PRO A 268 -14.04 14.76 2.51
CA PRO A 268 -13.67 14.80 3.94
C PRO A 268 -13.24 16.18 4.45
N ASP A 269 -12.55 16.97 3.62
CA ASP A 269 -12.09 18.31 3.96
C ASP A 269 -13.22 19.34 4.14
N LEU A 270 -14.40 19.08 3.56
CA LEU A 270 -15.57 19.95 3.67
C LEU A 270 -16.48 19.58 4.83
N CYS A 271 -16.28 18.42 5.46
CA CYS A 271 -17.07 17.96 6.60
C CYS A 271 -16.68 18.71 7.87
N ASP A 272 -17.52 19.63 8.35
CA ASP A 272 -17.31 20.45 9.55
C ASP A 272 -17.96 19.89 10.83
N PHE A 273 -18.39 18.61 10.79
CA PHE A 273 -19.03 17.93 11.91
C PHE A 273 -18.26 18.06 13.23
N ASP A 274 -18.96 18.52 14.27
CA ASP A 274 -18.47 18.59 15.64
C ASP A 274 -18.95 17.37 16.47
N PRO A 275 -18.06 16.45 16.89
CA PRO A 275 -18.44 15.27 17.66
C PRO A 275 -19.03 15.63 19.04
N PHE A 276 -18.79 16.82 19.58
CA PHE A 276 -19.37 17.24 20.86
C PHE A 276 -20.89 17.43 20.79
N THR A 277 -21.47 17.54 19.59
CA THR A 277 -22.93 17.56 19.39
C THR A 277 -23.61 16.24 19.74
N THR A 278 -22.84 15.13 19.84
CA THR A 278 -23.35 13.80 20.17
C THR A 278 -23.47 13.55 21.68
N VAL A 279 -22.91 14.42 22.53
CA VAL A 279 -22.89 14.26 23.99
C VAL A 279 -24.32 14.12 24.54
N ASP A 280 -24.46 13.29 25.58
CA ASP A 280 -25.72 12.91 26.24
C ASP A 280 -26.66 12.02 25.43
N THR A 281 -26.41 11.82 24.12
CA THR A 281 -27.13 10.84 23.29
C THR A 281 -26.99 9.44 23.88
N ARG A 282 -28.11 8.71 23.95
CA ARG A 282 -28.16 7.35 24.51
C ARG A 282 -28.12 6.32 23.39
N ILE A 283 -27.09 5.47 23.42
CA ILE A 283 -26.85 4.40 22.45
C ILE A 283 -27.13 3.06 23.11
N ASN A 284 -27.68 2.13 22.33
CA ASN A 284 -27.87 0.76 22.77
C ASN A 284 -26.60 -0.06 22.50
N CYS A 285 -25.92 -0.47 23.56
CA CYS A 285 -24.75 -1.34 23.53
C CYS A 285 -25.15 -2.73 24.02
N SER A 286 -25.65 -3.57 23.10
CA SER A 286 -26.07 -4.95 23.38
C SER A 286 -27.11 -5.09 24.51
N GLY A 287 -28.15 -4.24 24.48
CA GLY A 287 -29.24 -4.22 25.46
C GLY A 287 -29.00 -3.28 26.64
N VAL A 288 -27.82 -2.65 26.73
CA VAL A 288 -27.47 -1.68 27.76
C VAL A 288 -27.50 -0.28 27.17
N SER A 289 -28.24 0.64 27.80
CA SER A 289 -28.22 2.05 27.41
C SER A 289 -26.98 2.74 27.95
N VAL A 290 -26.13 3.25 27.05
CA VAL A 290 -24.90 3.99 27.36
C VAL A 290 -25.04 5.41 26.84
N GLY A 291 -24.72 6.41 27.66
CA GLY A 291 -24.68 7.80 27.22
C GLY A 291 -23.30 8.16 26.67
N ILE A 292 -23.26 8.88 25.55
CA ILE A 292 -22.00 9.44 25.03
C ILE A 292 -21.55 10.56 25.97
N SER A 293 -20.36 10.42 26.56
CA SER A 293 -19.78 11.43 27.43
C SER A 293 -18.99 12.48 26.63
N LYS A 294 -18.73 13.63 27.25
CA LYS A 294 -17.85 14.66 26.67
C LYS A 294 -16.46 14.11 26.34
N LYS A 295 -15.92 13.19 27.15
CA LYS A 295 -14.60 12.62 26.90
C LYS A 295 -14.62 11.61 25.74
N ASP A 296 -15.73 10.91 25.50
CA ASP A 296 -15.87 10.04 24.33
C ASP A 296 -15.82 10.87 23.04
N ALA A 297 -16.56 11.98 23.00
CA ALA A 297 -16.50 12.94 21.90
C ALA A 297 -15.09 13.55 21.73
N GLU A 298 -14.38 13.83 22.83
CA GLU A 298 -13.01 14.34 22.79
C GLU A 298 -12.01 13.32 22.21
N VAL A 299 -12.17 12.02 22.51
CA VAL A 299 -11.35 10.95 21.90
C VAL A 299 -11.55 10.94 20.38
N ALA A 300 -12.80 10.99 19.91
CA ALA A 300 -13.09 11.06 18.47
C ALA A 300 -12.49 12.32 17.84
N ASN A 301 -12.73 13.49 18.43
CA ASN A 301 -12.23 14.76 17.93
C ASN A 301 -10.70 14.76 17.76
N ARG A 302 -9.97 14.35 18.80
CA ARG A 302 -8.50 14.33 18.79
C ARG A 302 -7.93 13.26 17.87
N THR A 303 -8.68 12.19 17.61
CA THR A 303 -8.31 11.17 16.60
C THR A 303 -8.42 11.73 15.19
N TRP A 304 -9.46 12.52 14.90
CA TRP A 304 -9.66 13.16 13.60
C TRP A 304 -8.77 14.39 13.37
N GLU A 305 -8.48 15.18 14.41
CA GLU A 305 -7.59 16.36 14.31
C GLU A 305 -6.10 16.00 14.10
N GLY A 306 -5.72 14.78 14.46
CA GLY A 306 -4.36 14.27 14.36
C GLY A 306 -3.46 14.59 15.55
N PHE A 307 -2.23 14.11 15.46
CA PHE A 307 -1.25 14.20 16.53
C PHE A 307 -0.76 15.64 16.71
N ARG A 308 -1.01 16.21 17.89
CA ARG A 308 -0.49 17.50 18.35
C ARG A 308 0.58 17.33 19.42
N SER A 309 1.59 18.20 19.41
CA SER A 309 2.61 18.22 20.47
C SER A 309 2.01 18.65 21.82
N SER A 310 2.77 18.50 22.89
CA SER A 310 2.41 19.01 24.22
C SER A 310 2.22 20.53 24.29
N GLU A 311 2.69 21.26 23.27
CA GLU A 311 2.50 22.70 23.08
C GLU A 311 1.36 23.05 22.10
N GLY A 312 0.67 22.04 21.56
CA GLY A 312 -0.45 22.21 20.63
C GLY A 312 -0.06 22.35 19.16
N SER A 313 1.24 22.28 18.83
CA SER A 313 1.70 22.34 17.43
C SER A 313 1.33 21.07 16.65
N PHE A 314 1.11 21.19 15.35
CA PHE A 314 0.87 20.06 14.45
C PHE A 314 2.10 19.15 14.35
N LEU A 315 1.93 17.84 14.52
CA LEU A 315 2.98 16.84 14.28
C LEU A 315 2.61 15.85 13.17
N TRP A 316 1.36 15.39 13.13
CA TRP A 316 0.88 14.46 12.10
C TRP A 316 -0.63 14.57 11.88
N TYR A 317 -1.09 14.17 10.69
CA TYR A 317 -2.51 14.19 10.30
C TYR A 317 -3.35 13.21 11.12
N GLY A 318 -4.65 13.46 11.19
CA GLY A 318 -5.63 12.56 11.79
C GLY A 318 -6.36 11.73 10.74
N LEU A 319 -7.22 10.82 11.22
CA LEU A 319 -8.11 10.04 10.35
C LEU A 319 -9.26 10.92 9.86
N ASP A 320 -9.81 10.65 8.69
CA ASP A 320 -10.99 11.37 8.20
C ASP A 320 -12.22 11.04 9.06
N LYS A 321 -13.17 11.97 9.19
CA LYS A 321 -14.30 11.83 10.13
C LYS A 321 -15.22 10.65 9.84
N GLY A 322 -15.25 10.19 8.59
CA GLY A 322 -16.01 9.01 8.16
C GLY A 322 -15.29 7.68 8.44
N THR A 323 -14.04 7.70 8.88
CA THR A 323 -13.26 6.50 9.18
C THR A 323 -13.79 5.82 10.43
N PRO A 324 -14.15 4.52 10.38
CA PRO A 324 -14.50 3.76 11.57
C PRO A 324 -13.40 3.77 12.63
N LEU A 325 -13.73 4.29 13.82
CA LEU A 325 -12.81 4.33 14.96
C LEU A 325 -12.70 2.98 15.69
N SER A 326 -13.61 2.03 15.41
CA SER A 326 -13.66 0.73 16.06
C SER A 326 -13.85 -0.41 15.06
N MET A 327 -12.75 -1.03 14.64
CA MET A 327 -12.73 -2.21 13.76
C MET A 327 -11.80 -3.30 14.30
N GLY A 328 -11.82 -3.49 15.63
CA GLY A 328 -10.95 -4.45 16.30
C GLY A 328 -9.47 -4.14 16.04
N ALA A 329 -8.69 -5.15 15.63
CA ALA A 329 -7.26 -4.99 15.34
C ALA A 329 -6.96 -4.12 14.10
N SER A 330 -7.98 -3.76 13.30
CA SER A 330 -7.86 -2.93 12.10
C SER A 330 -8.25 -1.47 12.35
N SER A 331 -8.03 -0.94 13.55
CA SER A 331 -8.34 0.46 13.88
C SER A 331 -7.40 1.03 14.96
N LEU A 332 -7.09 2.32 14.88
CA LEU A 332 -6.16 2.98 15.80
C LEU A 332 -6.77 3.31 17.17
N ALA A 333 -8.08 3.57 17.23
CA ALA A 333 -8.82 3.89 18.46
C ALA A 333 -9.52 2.66 19.09
N SER A 334 -9.01 1.46 18.79
CA SER A 334 -9.60 0.21 19.25
C SER A 334 -9.62 0.06 20.77
N THR A 335 -10.67 -0.58 21.28
CA THR A 335 -10.86 -0.92 22.70
C THR A 335 -11.35 -2.35 22.85
N VAL A 336 -11.04 -2.97 23.98
CA VAL A 336 -11.58 -4.28 24.37
C VAL A 336 -12.40 -4.10 25.64
N CYS A 337 -13.63 -4.62 25.63
CA CYS A 337 -14.60 -4.39 26.69
C CYS A 337 -15.07 -5.71 27.31
N SER A 338 -15.08 -5.80 28.64
CA SER A 338 -15.78 -6.89 29.37
C SER A 338 -17.26 -6.55 29.59
N THR A 339 -17.57 -5.27 29.72
CA THR A 339 -18.92 -4.69 29.70
C THR A 339 -18.83 -3.32 28.99
N PRO A 340 -19.96 -2.73 28.54
CA PRO A 340 -19.93 -1.39 27.92
C PRO A 340 -19.37 -0.27 28.81
N PHE A 341 -19.23 -0.51 30.13
CA PHE A 341 -18.66 0.44 31.09
C PHE A 341 -17.26 0.06 31.58
N ASN A 342 -16.71 -1.07 31.12
CA ASN A 342 -15.40 -1.55 31.52
C ASN A 342 -14.62 -2.00 30.28
N CYS A 343 -13.95 -1.01 29.68
CA CYS A 343 -13.14 -1.14 28.48
C CYS A 343 -11.70 -0.70 28.75
N THR A 344 -10.78 -1.26 27.99
CA THR A 344 -9.36 -0.89 27.97
C THR A 344 -8.90 -0.64 26.55
N GLY A 345 -7.92 0.24 26.37
CA GLY A 345 -7.31 0.49 25.07
C GLY A 345 -6.66 -0.77 24.50
N SER A 346 -6.77 -0.95 23.18
CA SER A 346 -6.12 -2.02 22.43
C SER A 346 -5.29 -1.37 21.34
N PRO A 347 -4.02 -1.01 21.64
CA PRO A 347 -3.22 -0.25 20.69
C PRO A 347 -2.83 -1.10 19.49
N PHE A 348 -2.73 -0.45 18.33
CA PHE A 348 -2.30 -1.11 17.11
C PHE A 348 -0.89 -1.70 17.30
N ALA A 349 -0.76 -2.99 16.96
CA ALA A 349 0.42 -3.78 17.31
C ALA A 349 1.70 -3.22 16.68
N ILE A 350 1.63 -2.85 15.39
CA ILE A 350 2.79 -2.37 14.62
C ILE A 350 3.32 -1.05 15.18
N SER A 351 2.44 -0.09 15.47
CA SER A 351 2.79 1.18 16.11
C SER A 351 3.46 0.96 17.47
N SER A 352 2.84 0.13 18.32
CA SER A 352 3.36 -0.16 19.66
C SER A 352 4.72 -0.86 19.62
N ASP A 353 4.88 -1.80 18.69
CA ASP A 353 6.09 -2.56 18.47
C ASP A 353 7.21 -1.66 17.91
N TRP A 354 6.90 -0.75 16.99
CA TRP A 354 7.83 0.26 16.48
C TRP A 354 8.37 1.16 17.59
N ILE A 355 7.49 1.73 18.42
CA ILE A 355 7.89 2.61 19.53
C ILE A 355 8.78 1.84 20.51
N ARG A 356 8.38 0.65 20.94
CA ARG A 356 9.13 -0.15 21.92
C ARG A 356 10.49 -0.59 21.39
N ARG A 357 10.53 -1.16 20.19
CA ARG A 357 11.72 -1.88 19.70
C ARG A 357 12.68 -0.98 18.94
N PHE A 358 12.19 -0.08 18.11
CA PHE A 358 13.07 0.77 17.30
C PHE A 358 13.36 2.10 17.99
N VAL A 359 12.33 2.77 18.53
CA VAL A 359 12.52 4.11 19.10
C VAL A 359 13.13 4.03 20.50
N LEU A 360 12.52 3.25 21.40
CA LEU A 360 12.95 3.13 22.79
C LEU A 360 14.01 2.04 22.99
N GLN A 361 14.03 1.02 22.13
CA GLN A 361 14.87 -0.18 22.28
C GLN A 361 14.65 -0.90 23.62
N ASP A 362 13.42 -0.82 24.13
CA ASP A 362 12.93 -1.49 25.32
C ASP A 362 11.61 -2.22 24.98
N PRO A 363 11.70 -3.52 24.62
CA PRO A 363 10.53 -4.33 24.29
C PRO A 363 9.50 -4.47 25.41
N SER A 364 9.90 -4.19 26.66
CA SER A 364 9.05 -4.34 27.85
C SER A 364 8.39 -3.04 28.30
N PHE A 365 8.70 -1.92 27.64
CA PHE A 365 8.25 -0.60 28.04
C PHE A 365 6.71 -0.49 28.05
N ASP A 366 6.16 0.01 29.16
CA ASP A 366 4.72 0.22 29.31
C ASP A 366 4.29 1.56 28.70
N LEU A 367 3.77 1.51 27.47
CA LEU A 367 3.29 2.68 26.73
C LEU A 367 2.09 3.38 27.38
N THR A 368 1.39 2.75 28.32
CA THR A 368 0.29 3.41 29.05
C THR A 368 0.77 4.49 30.02
N THR A 369 2.06 4.44 30.39
CA THR A 369 2.70 5.38 31.32
C THR A 369 3.30 6.62 30.63
N VAL A 370 3.26 6.67 29.30
CA VAL A 370 3.83 7.78 28.52
C VAL A 370 3.06 9.06 28.79
N ASP A 371 3.76 10.09 29.25
CA ASP A 371 3.25 11.46 29.27
C ASP A 371 3.44 12.16 27.91
N HIS A 372 2.80 13.32 27.72
CA HIS A 372 2.79 14.00 26.42
C HIS A 372 4.19 14.45 25.99
N LYS A 373 5.03 14.94 26.90
CA LYS A 373 6.39 15.38 26.57
C LYS A 373 7.28 14.20 26.18
N ALA A 374 7.08 13.05 26.83
CA ALA A 374 7.73 11.81 26.45
C ALA A 374 7.30 11.36 25.05
N LEU A 375 6.01 11.47 24.71
CA LEU A 375 5.53 11.15 23.36
C LEU A 375 6.11 12.09 22.28
N ASP A 376 6.21 13.40 22.56
CA ASP A 376 6.87 14.37 21.67
C ASP A 376 8.34 13.98 21.40
N ARG A 377 9.04 13.52 22.45
CA ARG A 377 10.42 13.04 22.34
C ARG A 377 10.50 11.74 21.53
N ILE A 378 9.58 10.80 21.74
CA ILE A 378 9.50 9.54 20.98
C ILE A 378 9.30 9.85 19.48
N PHE A 379 8.38 10.75 19.15
CA PHE A 379 8.15 11.18 17.77
C PHE A 379 9.40 11.78 17.13
N SER A 380 10.07 12.69 17.85
CA SER A 380 11.29 13.34 17.38
C SER A 380 12.43 12.34 17.17
N LEU A 381 12.65 11.43 18.14
CA LEU A 381 13.68 10.38 18.07
C LEU A 381 13.42 9.40 16.91
N SER A 382 12.16 9.03 16.69
CA SER A 382 11.79 8.14 15.58
C SER A 382 12.20 8.74 14.24
N LYS A 383 11.87 10.02 14.02
CA LYS A 383 12.26 10.74 12.81
C LYS A 383 13.77 10.89 12.69
N GLU A 384 14.43 11.38 13.74
CA GLU A 384 15.89 11.60 13.75
C GLU A 384 16.67 10.34 13.35
N ARG A 385 16.24 9.18 13.85
CA ARG A 385 16.97 7.91 13.64
C ARG A 385 16.63 7.22 12.33
N TYR A 386 15.38 7.33 11.85
CA TYR A 386 14.86 6.40 10.86
C TYR A 386 14.33 7.04 9.57
N ASN A 387 14.28 8.39 9.48
CA ASN A 387 13.72 9.03 8.29
C ASN A 387 14.48 8.64 7.01
N ASP A 388 15.81 8.71 7.06
CA ASP A 388 16.68 8.41 5.91
C ASP A 388 16.76 6.90 5.56
N ILE A 389 16.09 6.05 6.35
CA ILE A 389 16.13 4.59 6.18
C ILE A 389 14.80 4.08 5.62
N ILE A 390 13.70 4.30 6.34
CA ILE A 390 12.42 3.61 6.09
C ILE A 390 11.27 4.54 5.69
N SER A 391 11.40 5.87 5.89
CA SER A 391 10.28 6.77 5.61
C SER A 391 9.82 6.75 4.16
N THR A 392 10.68 6.45 3.19
CA THR A 392 10.27 6.30 1.78
C THR A 392 9.52 7.55 1.27
N ASP A 393 9.96 8.74 1.69
CA ASP A 393 9.27 10.02 1.49
C ASP A 393 10.06 11.00 0.60
N ASN A 394 11.08 10.51 -0.11
CA ASN A 394 11.85 11.30 -1.08
C ASN A 394 10.95 11.68 -2.28
N PRO A 395 10.70 12.98 -2.53
CA PRO A 395 9.85 13.41 -3.63
C PRO A 395 10.56 13.40 -5.00
N ASP A 396 11.87 13.13 -5.04
CA ASP A 396 12.60 13.04 -6.31
C ASP A 396 12.35 11.71 -7.01
N LEU A 397 11.48 11.72 -8.02
CA LEU A 397 11.23 10.57 -8.90
C LEU A 397 11.82 10.76 -10.30
N SER A 398 12.78 11.68 -10.47
CA SER A 398 13.34 12.02 -11.78
C SER A 398 14.00 10.81 -12.47
N ALA A 399 14.67 9.94 -11.73
CA ALA A 399 15.29 8.74 -12.27
C ALA A 399 14.24 7.69 -12.74
N PHE A 400 13.13 7.54 -12.01
CA PHE A 400 12.02 6.67 -12.40
C PHE A 400 11.33 7.17 -13.67
N LYS A 401 11.08 8.48 -13.75
CA LYS A 401 10.58 9.14 -14.96
C LYS A 401 11.51 8.92 -16.15
N GLN A 402 12.81 9.14 -15.98
CA GLN A 402 13.82 8.95 -17.03
C GLN A 402 13.93 7.48 -17.50
N ALA A 403 13.70 6.52 -16.59
CA ALA A 403 13.61 5.11 -16.94
C ALA A 403 12.33 4.75 -17.72
N GLY A 404 11.37 5.68 -17.85
CA GLY A 404 10.10 5.47 -18.54
C GLY A 404 9.01 4.86 -17.66
N GLY A 405 9.26 4.70 -16.36
CA GLY A 405 8.36 4.01 -15.43
C GLY A 405 7.01 4.69 -15.29
N LYS A 406 5.95 3.90 -15.10
CA LYS A 406 4.57 4.35 -14.87
C LYS A 406 4.06 3.90 -13.51
N MET A 407 3.37 4.78 -12.79
CA MET A 407 2.89 4.50 -11.45
C MET A 407 1.46 4.98 -11.22
N ILE A 408 0.63 4.09 -10.69
CA ILE A 408 -0.67 4.44 -10.11
C ILE A 408 -0.57 4.22 -8.60
N THR A 409 -0.94 5.26 -7.84
CA THR A 409 -1.22 5.14 -6.41
C THR A 409 -2.69 5.44 -6.19
N TRP A 410 -3.32 4.69 -5.29
CA TRP A 410 -4.63 5.05 -4.77
C TRP A 410 -4.66 4.89 -3.25
N HIS A 411 -5.53 5.64 -2.57
CA HIS A 411 -5.68 5.58 -1.12
C HIS A 411 -7.15 5.69 -0.73
N GLY A 412 -7.63 4.79 0.14
CA GLY A 412 -8.97 4.87 0.73
C GLY A 412 -9.10 6.05 1.68
N LEU A 413 -10.09 6.93 1.48
CA LEU A 413 -10.29 8.08 2.37
C LEU A 413 -10.92 7.70 3.71
N SER A 414 -11.34 6.45 3.89
CA SER A 414 -11.79 5.91 5.17
C SER A 414 -10.81 4.86 5.70
N ASP A 415 -9.54 4.95 5.31
CA ASP A 415 -8.48 4.08 5.80
C ASP A 415 -8.35 4.18 7.32
N THR A 416 -8.43 3.03 7.99
CA THR A 416 -8.51 2.91 9.44
C THR A 416 -7.14 2.78 10.12
N LEU A 417 -6.06 2.74 9.34
CA LEU A 417 -4.70 2.50 9.81
C LEU A 417 -3.73 3.56 9.29
N ILE A 418 -3.72 3.84 7.99
CA ILE A 418 -2.79 4.78 7.37
C ILE A 418 -3.53 6.06 7.00
N PHE A 419 -2.96 7.19 7.39
CA PHE A 419 -3.56 8.52 7.18
C PHE A 419 -3.50 8.92 5.69
N PRO A 420 -4.64 9.08 4.98
CA PRO A 420 -4.65 9.39 3.53
C PRO A 420 -3.92 10.68 3.18
N LYS A 421 -4.02 11.69 4.05
CA LYS A 421 -3.29 12.96 3.94
C LYS A 421 -1.76 12.79 3.86
N GLY A 422 -1.20 11.73 4.42
CA GLY A 422 0.23 11.43 4.26
C GLY A 422 0.63 11.12 2.82
N THR A 423 -0.26 10.47 2.06
CA THR A 423 -0.07 10.17 0.63
C THR A 423 -0.33 11.39 -0.23
N GLU A 424 -1.42 12.12 0.02
CA GLU A 424 -1.74 13.38 -0.67
C GLU A 424 -0.57 14.36 -0.60
N GLN A 425 -0.02 14.56 0.60
CA GLN A 425 1.06 15.53 0.83
C GLN A 425 2.39 15.07 0.25
N TYR A 426 2.62 13.75 0.12
CA TYR A 426 3.75 13.23 -0.64
C TYR A 426 3.59 13.52 -2.13
N TYR A 427 2.41 13.25 -2.70
CA TYR A 427 2.12 13.52 -4.11
C TYR A 427 2.33 15.01 -4.46
N LYS A 428 1.84 15.92 -3.61
CA LYS A 428 2.07 17.37 -3.76
C LYS A 428 3.55 17.74 -3.78
N ARG A 429 4.37 17.17 -2.89
CA ARG A 429 5.83 17.42 -2.89
C ARG A 429 6.51 16.90 -4.16
N VAL A 430 6.03 15.79 -4.73
CA VAL A 430 6.53 15.30 -6.03
C VAL A 430 6.11 16.26 -7.14
N GLU A 431 4.86 16.71 -7.17
CA GLU A 431 4.35 17.67 -8.15
C GLU A 431 5.08 19.02 -8.10
N GLU A 432 5.36 19.53 -6.90
CA GLU A 432 6.15 20.75 -6.70
C GLU A 432 7.57 20.61 -7.29
N LYS A 433 8.14 19.40 -7.21
CA LYS A 433 9.48 19.10 -7.72
C LYS A 433 9.50 18.79 -9.22
N ASP A 434 8.44 18.17 -9.73
CA ASP A 434 8.23 17.88 -11.15
C ASP A 434 6.78 18.18 -11.55
N PRO A 435 6.50 19.38 -12.12
CA PRO A 435 5.17 19.75 -12.55
C PRO A 435 4.56 18.84 -13.63
N SER A 436 5.36 17.98 -14.25
CA SER A 436 4.93 16.98 -15.24
C SER A 436 4.72 15.59 -14.61
N VAL A 437 4.61 15.51 -13.28
CA VAL A 437 4.36 14.28 -12.51
C VAL A 437 3.27 13.40 -13.11
N ARG A 438 2.17 13.98 -13.61
CA ARG A 438 1.04 13.24 -14.20
C ARG A 438 1.38 12.44 -15.47
N ASP A 439 2.53 12.68 -16.09
CA ASP A 439 3.02 11.93 -17.25
C ASP A 439 3.56 10.53 -16.88
N PHE A 440 3.81 10.28 -15.59
CA PHE A 440 4.41 9.04 -15.11
C PHE A 440 3.92 8.58 -13.73
N TYR A 441 3.35 9.45 -12.91
CA TYR A 441 2.80 9.14 -11.59
C TYR A 441 1.42 9.78 -11.39
N ARG A 442 0.40 8.92 -11.24
CA ARG A 442 -1.01 9.30 -11.08
C ARG A 442 -1.55 8.82 -9.74
N PHE A 443 -2.18 9.74 -9.00
CA PHE A 443 -2.75 9.50 -7.68
C PHE A 443 -4.28 9.60 -7.74
N PHE A 444 -4.97 8.66 -7.10
CA PHE A 444 -6.44 8.59 -7.02
C PHE A 444 -6.90 8.43 -5.58
N GLU A 445 -7.91 9.19 -5.18
CA GLU A 445 -8.54 9.07 -3.87
C GLU A 445 -9.78 8.17 -3.98
N ALA A 446 -9.99 7.30 -2.99
CA ALA A 446 -11.12 6.37 -2.96
C ALA A 446 -12.02 6.66 -1.74
N PRO A 447 -13.01 7.56 -1.88
CA PRO A 447 -14.01 7.83 -0.85
C PRO A 447 -14.66 6.60 -0.25
N GLY A 448 -14.79 6.55 1.08
CA GLY A 448 -15.50 5.48 1.79
C GLY A 448 -14.82 4.11 1.78
N VAL A 449 -13.62 4.00 1.20
CA VAL A 449 -12.83 2.76 1.17
C VAL A 449 -11.90 2.72 2.39
N HIS A 450 -11.86 1.56 3.05
CA HIS A 450 -10.98 1.33 4.21
C HIS A 450 -9.54 1.01 3.77
N HIS A 451 -8.71 0.51 4.70
CA HIS A 451 -7.33 0.14 4.42
C HIS A 451 -7.26 -0.98 3.36
N CYS A 452 -6.68 -0.66 2.20
CA CYS A 452 -6.48 -1.54 1.03
C CYS A 452 -7.72 -2.11 0.33
N SER A 453 -8.86 -2.22 1.00
CA SER A 453 -10.11 -2.77 0.49
C SER A 453 -11.25 -2.52 1.48
N GLY A 454 -12.46 -2.98 1.15
CA GLY A 454 -13.62 -2.88 2.03
C GLY A 454 -14.11 -1.45 2.23
N GLY A 455 -14.94 -1.27 3.26
CA GLY A 455 -15.71 -0.04 3.44
C GLY A 455 -16.98 -0.02 2.60
N VAL A 456 -17.72 1.09 2.74
CA VAL A 456 -18.99 1.30 2.02
C VAL A 456 -18.78 1.95 0.66
N GLY A 457 -17.59 2.50 0.42
CA GLY A 457 -17.24 3.15 -0.83
C GLY A 457 -16.80 2.20 -1.96
N PRO A 458 -16.68 2.70 -3.19
CA PRO A 458 -16.22 1.91 -4.34
C PRO A 458 -14.71 1.64 -4.31
N VAL A 459 -14.32 0.36 -4.30
CA VAL A 459 -12.91 -0.08 -4.30
C VAL A 459 -12.42 -0.27 -5.74
N PRO A 460 -11.21 0.19 -6.11
CA PRO A 460 -10.64 -0.05 -7.45
C PRO A 460 -10.72 -1.50 -7.93
N VAL A 461 -11.18 -1.68 -9.16
CA VAL A 461 -11.26 -2.98 -9.83
C VAL A 461 -10.02 -3.14 -10.71
N ASP A 462 -9.15 -4.08 -10.34
CA ASP A 462 -7.92 -4.42 -11.06
C ASP A 462 -7.10 -3.19 -11.53
N PRO A 463 -6.65 -2.31 -10.61
CA PRO A 463 -5.90 -1.11 -10.98
C PRO A 463 -4.55 -1.42 -11.65
N LEU A 464 -4.01 -2.64 -11.46
CA LEU A 464 -2.75 -3.04 -12.10
C LEU A 464 -2.93 -3.17 -13.62
N SER A 465 -4.07 -3.66 -14.11
CA SER A 465 -4.35 -3.74 -15.56
C SER A 465 -4.23 -2.39 -16.26
N GLN A 466 -4.63 -1.30 -15.61
CA GLN A 466 -4.49 0.04 -16.17
C GLN A 466 -3.04 0.52 -16.19
N VAL A 467 -2.20 0.10 -15.23
CA VAL A 467 -0.75 0.32 -15.31
C VAL A 467 -0.16 -0.44 -16.50
N VAL A 468 -0.58 -1.69 -16.70
CA VAL A 468 -0.15 -2.53 -17.84
C VAL A 468 -0.51 -1.85 -19.16
N ASP A 469 -1.75 -1.40 -19.32
CA ASP A 469 -2.18 -0.71 -20.55
C ASP A 469 -1.44 0.63 -20.75
N TRP A 470 -1.10 1.33 -19.67
CA TRP A 470 -0.32 2.55 -19.76
C TRP A 470 1.11 2.28 -20.24
N VAL A 471 1.76 1.26 -19.69
CA VAL A 471 3.15 0.89 -20.05
C VAL A 471 3.21 0.32 -21.46
N GLU A 472 2.32 -0.60 -21.82
CA GLU A 472 2.44 -1.38 -23.06
C GLU A 472 1.78 -0.71 -24.26
N ASN A 473 0.67 -0.01 -24.03
CA ASN A 473 -0.19 0.53 -25.09
C ASN A 473 -0.24 2.07 -25.08
N GLY A 474 0.38 2.73 -24.10
CA GLY A 474 0.35 4.18 -23.96
C GLY A 474 -1.02 4.74 -23.58
N VAL A 475 -1.93 3.88 -23.08
CA VAL A 475 -3.27 4.29 -22.65
C VAL A 475 -3.17 4.92 -21.27
N VAL A 476 -3.23 6.25 -21.25
CA VAL A 476 -3.07 7.02 -20.02
C VAL A 476 -4.36 6.95 -19.18
N PRO A 477 -4.30 6.51 -17.91
CA PRO A 477 -5.49 6.37 -17.06
C PRO A 477 -5.94 7.72 -16.54
N GLU A 478 -7.04 8.26 -17.07
CA GLU A 478 -7.67 9.49 -16.56
C GLU A 478 -8.58 9.23 -15.35
N THR A 479 -9.07 8.00 -15.22
CA THR A 479 -9.89 7.53 -14.10
C THR A 479 -9.60 6.07 -13.80
N VAL A 480 -9.88 5.62 -12.58
CA VAL A 480 -9.82 4.19 -12.21
C VAL A 480 -11.23 3.66 -11.93
N ASP A 481 -11.66 2.59 -12.62
CA ASP A 481 -12.95 1.92 -12.33
C ASP A 481 -12.95 1.36 -10.90
N ALA A 482 -14.04 1.58 -10.18
CA ALA A 482 -14.20 1.12 -8.80
C ALA A 482 -15.63 0.65 -8.52
N LEU A 483 -15.75 -0.34 -7.64
CA LEU A 483 -16.99 -1.04 -7.33
C LEU A 483 -17.19 -1.16 -5.81
N ALA A 484 -18.35 -0.74 -5.33
CA ALA A 484 -18.77 -0.94 -3.95
C ALA A 484 -19.44 -2.32 -3.78
N ALA A 485 -19.46 -2.82 -2.54
CA ALA A 485 -20.05 -4.12 -2.22
C ALA A 485 -21.55 -4.21 -2.53
N ASP A 486 -22.26 -3.08 -2.58
CA ASP A 486 -23.69 -2.98 -2.90
C ASP A 486 -23.99 -2.81 -4.41
N GLY A 487 -22.95 -2.93 -5.25
CA GLY A 487 -23.02 -2.84 -6.70
C GLY A 487 -22.86 -1.43 -7.28
N ARG A 488 -22.71 -0.38 -6.46
CA ARG A 488 -22.43 0.97 -6.98
C ARG A 488 -21.09 1.00 -7.72
N ARG A 489 -21.08 1.55 -8.93
CA ARG A 489 -19.86 1.81 -9.71
C ARG A 489 -19.54 3.30 -9.71
N ARG A 490 -18.25 3.62 -9.52
CA ARG A 490 -17.72 4.98 -9.51
C ARG A 490 -16.35 4.95 -10.13
N ASN A 491 -16.09 5.85 -11.06
CA ASN A 491 -14.74 6.09 -11.53
C ASN A 491 -14.04 7.01 -10.53
N LEU A 492 -12.90 6.58 -9.98
CA LEU A 492 -12.03 7.45 -9.18
C LEU A 492 -11.35 8.46 -10.11
N CYS A 493 -11.34 9.71 -9.69
CA CYS A 493 -10.77 10.81 -10.46
C CYS A 493 -9.30 11.03 -10.14
N LEU A 494 -8.53 11.44 -11.15
CA LEU A 494 -7.14 11.82 -10.99
C LEU A 494 -7.03 13.03 -10.06
N TYR A 495 -6.26 12.92 -8.99
CA TYR A 495 -6.02 14.01 -8.06
C TYR A 495 -5.47 15.29 -8.75
N PRO A 496 -5.98 16.49 -8.43
CA PRO A 496 -6.93 16.84 -7.37
C PRO A 496 -8.41 16.82 -7.80
N LEU A 497 -8.75 16.23 -8.94
CA LEU A 497 -10.14 16.15 -9.38
C LEU A 497 -10.94 15.21 -8.49
N VAL A 498 -12.22 15.53 -8.30
CA VAL A 498 -13.19 14.77 -7.53
C VAL A 498 -14.34 14.31 -8.41
N SER A 499 -15.03 13.24 -7.99
CA SER A 499 -16.14 12.67 -8.78
C SER A 499 -17.46 13.35 -8.42
N VAL A 500 -17.90 14.30 -9.24
CA VAL A 500 -19.11 15.10 -9.02
C VAL A 500 -20.31 14.46 -9.71
N TYR A 501 -21.42 14.33 -8.98
CA TYR A 501 -22.69 13.84 -9.51
C TYR A 501 -23.33 14.85 -10.47
N LYS A 502 -23.77 14.39 -11.65
CA LYS A 502 -24.38 15.22 -12.71
C LYS A 502 -25.84 14.86 -13.01
N GLY A 503 -26.45 14.03 -12.17
CA GLY A 503 -27.79 13.49 -12.36
C GLY A 503 -27.80 12.13 -13.05
N GLY A 504 -28.82 11.32 -12.78
CA GLY A 504 -28.96 9.96 -13.31
C GLY A 504 -29.23 8.94 -12.21
N ASP A 505 -28.76 7.71 -12.41
CA ASP A 505 -28.72 6.71 -11.34
C ASP A 505 -27.43 6.90 -10.53
N VAL A 506 -27.56 7.10 -9.21
CA VAL A 506 -26.42 7.29 -8.30
C VAL A 506 -25.46 6.09 -8.29
N LYS A 507 -25.94 4.90 -8.68
CA LYS A 507 -25.16 3.67 -8.78
C LYS A 507 -24.37 3.52 -10.08
N ASP A 508 -24.68 4.34 -11.10
CA ASP A 508 -24.02 4.30 -12.39
C ASP A 508 -22.84 5.28 -12.44
N ALA A 509 -21.66 4.80 -12.83
CA ALA A 509 -20.48 5.62 -13.02
C ALA A 509 -20.69 6.71 -14.09
N ALA A 510 -21.59 6.50 -15.06
CA ALA A 510 -21.90 7.47 -16.11
C ALA A 510 -22.62 8.72 -15.59
N SER A 511 -23.21 8.66 -14.40
CA SER A 511 -23.89 9.80 -13.76
C SER A 511 -22.92 10.80 -13.13
N TYR A 512 -21.61 10.60 -13.28
CA TYR A 512 -20.57 11.37 -12.60
C TYR A 512 -19.51 11.89 -13.57
N ARG A 513 -18.86 13.00 -13.19
CA ARG A 513 -17.77 13.64 -13.94
C ARG A 513 -16.66 14.06 -13.01
N CYS A 514 -15.41 13.96 -13.46
CA CYS A 514 -14.27 14.49 -12.74
C CYS A 514 -14.20 16.02 -12.90
N GLU A 515 -14.22 16.75 -11.78
CA GLU A 515 -14.14 18.21 -11.73
C GLU A 515 -13.24 18.68 -10.58
N GLU A 516 -12.90 19.97 -10.55
CA GLU A 516 -11.96 20.55 -9.55
C GLU A 516 -12.53 20.65 -8.13
N GLY A 517 -13.84 20.44 -7.96
CA GLY A 517 -14.54 20.50 -6.67
C GLY A 517 -15.98 20.01 -6.79
N TYR A 518 -16.59 19.69 -5.65
CA TYR A 518 -17.96 19.18 -5.52
C TYR A 518 -19.04 20.24 -5.84
#